data_AF-A0A3B0B6E9-F1
#
_entry.id   AF-A0A3B0B6E9-F1
#
_cell.length_a   1.000
_cell.length_b   1.000
_cell.length_c   1.000
_cell.angle_alpha   90.00
_cell.angle_beta   90.00
_cell.angle_gamma   90.00
#
_symmetry.space_group_name_H-M   'P 1'
#
loop_
_entity.id
_entity.type
_entity.pdbx_description
1 polymer ?
#
loop_
_entity_poly.entity_id
_entity_poly.type
_entity_poly.pdbx_seq_one_letter_code
_entity_poly.pdbx_strand_id
1 'polypeptide(L)'
;MTALSDLFPNGPRADVSGVPPLDDHHTVQRLREMIGEPRENRAQARPIANTNELIRMADVAVKTAVPVSADAVTSDRPPKRTRRRVDALALSAGALAVAAVVAAGTIGAVQMATASPAASSLESLQADEAAIQNAYQSLKTTSDRIAADIQKQAADATALRGALVATSTTPDPGSEEAEPLPVTDPAALSTALEAIDSYTTGLAAVSLPELPAEYARPDIDTESLVEVGSAIDAAQEQLVVLDAATAELRTVESQVGSLGAPAEAAVETYTATFPGAAQAANDRYPDADEALRTALTDAATRVAEADLWEPANVAALTVYRDAFGAVAADQLRVEIEREVERQREIEEERRQQQQQDNQQPDPEQTPPEDGSTEPPADGTDPGTGTPPDGETAP
;
A
#
# COMPACT_ATOMS: atom_id res chain seq x y z
N MET A 1 15.69 -0.33 33.32
CA MET A 1 16.29 -0.59 32.00
C MET A 1 16.24 -2.10 31.79
N THR A 2 15.27 -2.57 31.02
CA THR A 2 15.11 -3.98 30.64
C THR A 2 15.87 -4.25 29.35
N ALA A 3 16.58 -5.37 29.27
CA ALA A 3 17.40 -5.72 28.12
C ALA A 3 16.53 -6.30 27.00
N LEU A 4 16.94 -6.05 25.75
CA LEU A 4 16.21 -6.45 24.53
C LEU A 4 15.92 -7.96 24.43
N SER A 5 16.65 -8.80 25.18
CA SER A 5 16.45 -10.25 25.29
C SER A 5 15.18 -10.66 26.02
N ASP A 6 14.61 -9.78 26.86
CA ASP A 6 13.38 -10.08 27.63
C ASP A 6 12.10 -9.85 26.81
N LEU A 7 12.21 -9.19 25.65
CA LEU A 7 11.08 -8.86 24.77
C LEU A 7 10.76 -9.97 23.75
N PHE A 8 11.63 -10.99 23.60
CA PHE A 8 11.46 -12.06 22.63
C PHE A 8 11.94 -13.42 23.17
N PRO A 9 11.23 -14.00 24.17
CA PRO A 9 11.63 -15.29 24.77
C PRO A 9 11.62 -16.47 23.79
N ASN A 10 10.94 -16.36 22.64
CA ASN A 10 10.79 -17.44 21.65
C ASN A 10 11.32 -17.07 20.24
N GLY A 11 12.27 -16.14 20.13
CA GLY A 11 12.89 -15.81 18.85
C GLY A 11 13.79 -16.95 18.32
N PRO A 12 14.04 -17.05 17.00
CA PRO A 12 14.80 -18.13 16.34
C PRO A 12 16.31 -18.18 16.70
N ARG A 13 16.70 -17.51 17.78
CA ARG A 13 18.05 -17.47 18.35
C ARG A 13 18.08 -17.92 19.81
N ALA A 14 16.96 -18.37 20.38
CA ALA A 14 16.88 -18.74 21.80
C ALA A 14 17.55 -20.09 22.13
N ASP A 15 17.79 -20.97 21.15
CA ASP A 15 18.45 -22.26 21.39
C ASP A 15 19.46 -22.59 20.28
N VAL A 16 20.69 -22.08 20.39
CA VAL A 16 21.84 -22.70 19.69
C VAL A 16 23.09 -22.62 20.56
N SER A 17 23.02 -23.21 21.75
CA SER A 17 24.19 -23.66 22.48
C SER A 17 24.57 -25.07 21.99
N GLY A 18 25.16 -25.19 20.79
CA GLY A 18 25.73 -26.50 20.38
C GLY A 18 26.01 -26.82 18.92
N VAL A 19 25.85 -25.91 17.94
CA VAL A 19 26.15 -26.23 16.53
C VAL A 19 27.50 -25.62 16.14
N PRO A 20 28.44 -26.41 15.57
CA PRO A 20 29.74 -25.87 15.15
C PRO A 20 29.54 -24.81 14.05
N PRO A 21 30.36 -23.75 14.03
CA PRO A 21 30.23 -22.69 13.04
C PRO A 21 30.31 -23.28 11.63
N LEU A 22 29.26 -23.05 10.82
CA LEU A 22 29.30 -23.35 9.40
C LEU A 22 30.47 -22.57 8.79
N ASP A 23 31.37 -23.29 8.13
CA ASP A 23 32.53 -22.71 7.47
C ASP A 23 32.08 -22.00 6.19
N ASP A 24 31.75 -20.71 6.34
CA ASP A 24 31.24 -19.82 5.29
C ASP A 24 32.17 -19.72 4.06
N HIS A 25 33.43 -20.13 4.19
CA HIS A 25 34.39 -20.12 3.09
C HIS A 25 34.03 -21.10 1.97
N HIS A 26 33.45 -22.27 2.30
CA HIS A 26 33.07 -23.26 1.30
C HIS A 26 31.83 -22.86 0.50
N THR A 27 30.86 -22.20 1.14
CA THR A 27 29.64 -21.69 0.51
C THR A 27 29.94 -20.53 -0.44
N VAL A 28 30.85 -19.63 -0.04
CA VAL A 28 31.28 -18.49 -0.88
C VAL A 28 32.04 -18.96 -2.12
N GLN A 29 32.89 -19.98 -2.00
CA GLN A 29 33.65 -20.51 -3.14
C GLN A 29 32.74 -21.19 -4.17
N ARG A 30 31.74 -21.97 -3.70
CA ARG A 30 30.77 -22.66 -4.56
C ARG A 30 29.83 -21.69 -5.30
N LEU A 31 29.45 -20.58 -4.64
CA LEU A 31 28.69 -19.49 -5.27
C LEU A 31 29.50 -18.77 -6.36
N ARG A 32 30.82 -18.62 -6.15
CA ARG A 32 31.73 -18.00 -7.13
C ARG A 32 31.90 -18.85 -8.39
N GLU A 33 31.91 -20.18 -8.24
CA GLU A 33 31.97 -21.12 -9.37
C GLU A 33 30.66 -21.18 -10.16
N MET A 34 29.50 -21.05 -9.49
CA MET A 34 28.19 -21.15 -10.14
C MET A 34 27.71 -19.84 -10.80
N ILE A 35 28.06 -18.69 -10.24
CA ILE A 35 27.47 -17.38 -10.63
C ILE A 35 28.52 -16.47 -11.29
N GLY A 36 29.79 -16.89 -11.30
CA GLY A 36 30.92 -16.09 -11.76
C GLY A 36 31.46 -15.15 -10.69
N GLU A 37 32.62 -14.54 -10.95
CA GLU A 37 33.23 -13.58 -10.02
C GLU A 37 32.27 -12.41 -9.77
N PRO A 38 32.03 -12.04 -8.50
CA PRO A 38 31.26 -10.84 -8.20
C PRO A 38 31.96 -9.66 -8.85
N ARG A 39 31.24 -8.92 -9.69
CA ARG A 39 31.73 -7.66 -10.25
C ARG A 39 32.17 -6.78 -9.08
N GLU A 40 33.48 -6.52 -8.99
CA GLU A 40 34.00 -5.55 -8.04
C GLU A 40 33.29 -4.23 -8.30
N ASN A 41 32.44 -3.83 -7.35
CA ASN A 41 31.73 -2.57 -7.39
C ASN A 41 32.78 -1.45 -7.41
N ARG A 42 33.00 -0.94 -8.61
CA ARG A 42 33.70 0.29 -8.94
C ARG A 42 33.14 1.40 -8.06
N ALA A 43 33.95 1.85 -7.10
CA ALA A 43 33.82 3.06 -6.28
C ALA A 43 32.38 3.44 -5.86
N GLN A 44 31.97 2.96 -4.67
CA GLN A 44 30.91 3.61 -3.90
C GLN A 44 31.27 5.09 -3.69
N ALA A 45 30.48 5.98 -4.29
CA ALA A 45 30.40 7.37 -3.87
C ALA A 45 29.99 7.38 -2.39
N ARG A 46 30.86 7.92 -1.54
CA ARG A 46 30.65 8.04 -0.09
C ARG A 46 29.43 8.91 0.20
N PRO A 47 28.40 8.41 0.91
CA PRO A 47 27.37 9.26 1.48
C PRO A 47 27.75 9.65 2.92
N ILE A 48 27.55 10.93 3.26
CA ILE A 48 27.11 11.41 4.60
C ILE A 48 28.11 11.20 5.77
N ALA A 49 29.38 11.60 5.60
CA ALA A 49 30.26 11.92 6.74
C ALA A 49 30.11 13.38 7.19
N ASN A 50 29.74 14.28 6.27
CA ASN A 50 29.75 15.73 6.51
C ASN A 50 28.56 16.22 7.34
N THR A 51 27.42 15.53 7.32
CA THR A 51 26.20 16.00 8.03
C THR A 51 26.32 15.85 9.55
N ASN A 52 26.94 14.76 10.03
CA ASN A 52 27.20 14.57 11.46
C ASN A 52 28.28 15.52 11.98
N GLU A 53 29.26 15.87 11.15
CA GLU A 53 30.29 16.84 11.49
C GLU A 53 29.72 18.27 11.51
N LEU A 54 28.82 18.61 10.59
CA LEU A 54 28.06 19.86 10.57
C LEU A 54 27.11 19.98 11.77
N ILE A 55 26.38 18.93 12.12
CA ILE A 55 25.52 18.89 13.33
C ILE A 55 26.39 19.08 14.58
N ARG A 56 27.58 18.47 14.62
CA ARG A 56 28.51 18.62 15.76
C ARG A 56 29.11 20.03 15.84
N MET A 57 29.44 20.67 14.70
CA MET A 57 29.88 22.07 14.68
C MET A 57 28.75 23.01 15.09
N ALA A 58 27.52 22.78 14.63
CA ALA A 58 26.36 23.58 15.02
C ALA A 58 26.06 23.45 16.52
N ASP A 59 26.14 22.23 17.07
CA ASP A 59 25.88 21.99 18.49
C ASP A 59 27.01 22.56 19.39
N VAL A 60 28.25 22.61 18.89
CA VAL A 60 29.36 23.33 19.55
C VAL A 60 29.19 24.85 19.44
N ALA A 61 28.72 25.37 18.31
CA ALA A 61 28.45 26.80 18.13
C ALA A 61 27.31 27.29 19.03
N VAL A 62 26.23 26.51 19.16
CA VAL A 62 25.12 26.81 20.09
C VAL A 62 25.57 26.75 21.55
N LYS A 63 26.45 25.81 21.91
CA LYS A 63 27.01 25.72 23.27
C LYS A 63 28.08 26.78 23.59
N THR A 64 28.64 27.44 22.58
CA THR A 64 29.65 28.51 22.74
C THR A 64 29.11 29.91 22.46
N ALA A 65 27.87 30.04 21.99
CA ALA A 65 27.17 31.30 21.88
C ALA A 65 26.87 31.88 23.27
N VAL A 66 27.67 32.85 23.69
CA VAL A 66 27.40 33.69 24.86
C VAL A 66 26.40 34.77 24.44
N PRO A 67 25.27 34.95 25.14
CA PRO A 67 24.35 36.05 24.83
C PRO A 67 25.01 37.40 25.12
N VAL A 68 25.11 38.25 24.11
CA VAL A 68 25.39 39.68 24.31
C VAL A 68 24.08 40.35 24.71
N SER A 69 23.82 40.37 26.01
CA SER A 69 22.80 41.22 26.62
C SER A 69 23.49 42.39 27.30
N ALA A 70 23.23 43.60 26.81
CA ALA A 70 23.54 44.84 27.48
C ALA A 70 22.61 45.01 28.71
N ASP A 71 23.25 45.21 29.86
CA ASP A 71 22.73 45.71 31.15
C ASP A 71 21.44 45.15 31.76
N ALA A 72 21.61 44.39 32.86
CA ALA A 72 21.00 44.72 34.15
C ALA A 72 21.72 44.00 35.31
N VAL A 73 22.10 44.79 36.31
CA VAL A 73 22.70 44.35 37.58
C VAL A 73 21.64 43.62 38.42
N THR A 74 21.85 42.34 38.72
CA THR A 74 21.42 41.75 40.00
C THR A 74 22.39 40.67 40.46
N SER A 75 22.84 40.86 41.70
CA SER A 75 23.69 39.97 42.50
C SER A 75 23.06 38.58 42.64
N ASP A 76 23.82 37.53 42.32
CA ASP A 76 23.74 36.29 43.09
C ASP A 76 25.09 35.55 43.13
N ARG A 77 25.37 34.97 44.31
CA ARG A 77 26.69 34.45 44.70
C ARG A 77 27.19 33.30 43.82
N PRO A 78 28.50 33.23 43.48
CA PRO A 78 29.08 32.06 42.85
C PRO A 78 29.35 30.92 43.85
N PRO A 79 29.05 29.65 43.52
CA PRO A 79 29.54 28.51 44.31
C PRO A 79 31.07 28.32 44.12
N LYS A 80 31.73 27.94 45.22
CA LYS A 80 33.18 27.74 45.37
C LYS A 80 33.82 26.94 44.21
N ARG A 81 34.74 27.58 43.47
CA ARG A 81 35.65 26.92 42.52
C ARG A 81 36.81 26.24 43.25
N THR A 82 37.05 24.97 42.92
CA THR A 82 38.29 24.24 43.18
C THR A 82 39.45 24.86 42.38
N ARG A 83 40.61 25.04 43.03
CA ARG A 83 41.82 25.61 42.41
C ARG A 83 42.34 24.67 41.32
N ARG A 84 42.29 25.08 40.05
CA ARG A 84 43.14 24.52 38.99
C ARG A 84 44.29 25.47 38.72
N ARG A 85 45.50 24.89 38.62
CA ARG A 85 46.77 25.57 38.38
C ARG A 85 46.70 26.30 37.03
N VAL A 86 47.18 27.55 37.02
CA VAL A 86 47.30 28.37 35.82
C VAL A 86 48.40 27.76 34.96
N ASP A 87 48.04 27.22 33.82
CA ASP A 87 48.96 26.68 32.84
C ASP A 87 49.52 27.85 32.00
N ALA A 88 50.81 28.15 32.15
CA ALA A 88 51.45 29.31 31.54
C ALA A 88 51.44 29.27 30.00
N LEU A 89 51.24 28.09 29.41
CA LEU A 89 51.08 27.89 27.96
C LEU A 89 49.70 28.33 27.44
N ALA A 90 48.65 28.26 28.27
CA ALA A 90 47.32 28.75 27.89
C ALA A 90 47.26 30.29 27.89
N LEU A 91 48.09 30.93 28.72
CA LEU A 91 48.18 32.38 28.85
C LEU A 91 48.95 33.02 27.67
N SER A 92 49.96 32.33 27.12
CA SER A 92 50.68 32.78 25.91
C SER A 92 49.87 32.54 24.63
N ALA A 93 49.13 31.44 24.53
CA ALA A 93 48.20 31.18 23.43
C ALA A 93 47.05 32.20 23.41
N GLY A 94 46.51 32.56 24.58
CA GLY A 94 45.49 33.60 24.72
C GLY A 94 45.99 34.99 24.30
N ALA A 95 47.23 35.35 24.64
CA ALA A 95 47.81 36.64 24.23
C ALA A 95 48.08 36.72 22.72
N LEU A 96 48.54 35.64 22.09
CA LEU A 96 48.71 35.56 20.63
C LEU A 96 47.37 35.58 19.88
N ALA A 97 46.33 34.93 20.41
CA ALA A 97 44.99 34.99 19.84
C ALA A 97 44.39 36.40 19.90
N VAL A 98 44.56 37.12 21.02
CA VAL A 98 44.12 38.52 21.14
C VAL A 98 44.92 39.43 20.20
N ALA A 99 46.24 39.24 20.07
CA ALA A 99 47.05 40.00 19.12
C ALA A 99 46.66 39.73 17.66
N ALA A 100 46.32 38.48 17.32
CA ALA A 100 45.82 38.11 15.99
C ALA A 100 44.44 38.71 15.70
N VAL A 101 43.53 38.73 16.67
CA VAL A 101 42.21 39.36 16.54
C VAL A 101 42.33 40.89 16.41
N VAL A 102 43.25 41.52 17.16
CA VAL A 102 43.49 42.97 17.05
C VAL A 102 44.17 43.33 15.71
N ALA A 103 45.11 42.50 15.22
CA ALA A 103 45.75 42.70 13.91
C ALA A 103 44.78 42.44 12.73
N ALA A 104 43.89 41.44 12.84
CA ALA A 104 42.83 41.20 11.87
C ALA A 104 41.78 42.33 11.89
N GLY A 105 41.46 42.86 13.07
CA GLY A 105 40.53 44.00 13.23
C GLY A 105 41.05 45.30 12.61
N THR A 106 42.35 45.59 12.68
CA THR A 106 42.92 46.81 12.09
C THR A 106 43.09 46.73 10.57
N ILE A 107 43.37 45.55 10.00
CA ILE A 107 43.43 45.35 8.54
C ILE A 107 42.01 45.28 7.93
N GLY A 108 41.07 44.64 8.62
CA GLY A 108 39.65 44.63 8.23
C GLY A 108 39.01 46.03 8.25
N ALA A 109 39.34 46.86 9.24
CA ALA A 109 38.83 48.23 9.33
C ALA A 109 39.33 49.17 8.22
N VAL A 110 40.54 48.95 7.69
CA VAL A 110 41.12 49.79 6.62
C VAL A 110 40.62 49.37 5.23
N GLN A 111 40.32 48.08 5.00
CA GLN A 111 39.62 47.64 3.79
C GLN A 111 38.12 47.99 3.84
N MET A 112 37.46 47.95 5.00
CA MET A 112 36.09 48.45 5.15
C MET A 112 35.98 49.98 4.99
N ALA A 113 37.05 50.74 5.19
CA ALA A 113 37.06 52.19 4.95
C ALA A 113 37.11 52.58 3.45
N THR A 114 37.36 51.61 2.55
CA THR A 114 37.37 51.81 1.08
C THR A 114 36.37 50.91 0.34
N ALA A 115 35.73 49.98 1.03
CA ALA A 115 34.60 49.22 0.49
C ALA A 115 33.37 50.14 0.40
N SER A 116 32.90 50.38 -0.82
CA SER A 116 31.63 51.05 -1.04
C SER A 116 30.51 50.28 -0.32
N PRO A 117 29.69 50.91 0.53
CA PRO A 117 28.52 50.27 1.14
C PRO A 117 27.54 49.69 0.09
N ALA A 118 27.59 50.18 -1.14
CA ALA A 118 26.79 49.65 -2.25
C ALA A 118 27.31 48.28 -2.69
N ALA A 119 28.63 48.07 -2.68
CA ALA A 119 29.23 46.79 -3.04
C ALA A 119 28.86 45.67 -2.05
N SER A 120 28.87 45.96 -0.74
CA SER A 120 28.43 44.97 0.27
C SER A 120 26.93 44.69 0.20
N SER A 121 26.12 45.70 -0.12
CA SER A 121 24.66 45.53 -0.26
C SER A 121 24.32 44.71 -1.51
N LEU A 122 25.07 44.87 -2.60
CA LEU A 122 24.95 44.02 -3.78
C LEU A 122 25.33 42.57 -3.53
N GLU A 123 26.36 42.31 -2.71
CA GLU A 123 26.72 40.94 -2.34
C GLU A 123 25.59 40.27 -1.52
N SER A 124 24.98 41.02 -0.59
CA SER A 124 23.79 40.55 0.14
C SER A 124 22.62 40.28 -0.80
N LEU A 125 22.33 41.18 -1.74
CA LEU A 125 21.27 41.00 -2.74
C LEU A 125 21.52 39.75 -3.60
N GLN A 126 22.75 39.52 -4.04
CA GLN A 126 23.10 38.31 -4.81
C GLN A 126 22.90 37.03 -3.99
N ALA A 127 23.20 37.07 -2.69
CA ALA A 127 22.94 35.94 -1.80
C ALA A 127 21.43 35.69 -1.65
N ASP A 128 20.63 36.73 -1.48
CA ASP A 128 19.17 36.64 -1.40
C ASP A 128 18.57 36.13 -2.72
N GLU A 129 19.07 36.59 -3.87
CA GLU A 129 18.67 36.11 -5.19
C GLU A 129 18.96 34.62 -5.39
N ALA A 130 20.13 34.15 -4.97
CA ALA A 130 20.45 32.73 -4.99
C ALA A 130 19.54 31.92 -4.05
N ALA A 131 19.21 32.47 -2.88
CA ALA A 131 18.26 31.85 -1.96
C ALA A 131 16.85 31.75 -2.57
N ILE A 132 16.37 32.82 -3.23
CA ILE A 132 15.08 32.86 -3.94
C ILE A 132 15.04 31.81 -5.05
N GLN A 133 16.08 31.71 -5.88
CA GLN A 133 16.15 30.71 -6.94
C GLN A 133 16.11 29.28 -6.39
N ASN A 134 16.87 28.99 -5.33
CA ASN A 134 16.85 27.69 -4.69
C ASN A 134 15.49 27.36 -4.06
N ALA A 135 14.87 28.33 -3.37
CA ALA A 135 13.55 28.18 -2.78
C ALA A 135 12.48 27.93 -3.86
N TYR A 136 12.53 28.66 -4.97
CA TYR A 136 11.64 28.47 -6.10
C TYR A 136 11.79 27.06 -6.73
N GLN A 137 13.01 26.60 -6.99
CA GLN A 137 13.24 25.26 -7.56
C GLN A 137 12.80 24.15 -6.59
N SER A 138 13.00 24.34 -5.28
CA SER A 138 12.51 23.42 -4.25
C SER A 138 10.98 23.36 -4.23
N LEU A 139 10.31 24.52 -4.27
CA LEU A 139 8.85 24.63 -4.31
C LEU A 139 8.30 23.93 -5.56
N LYS A 140 8.87 24.23 -6.73
CA LYS A 140 8.49 23.61 -8.00
C LYS A 140 8.64 22.08 -7.96
N THR A 141 9.80 21.59 -7.54
CA THR A 141 10.05 20.14 -7.42
C THR A 141 9.07 19.47 -6.47
N THR A 142 8.74 20.13 -5.36
CA THR A 142 7.78 19.61 -4.38
C THR A 142 6.37 19.57 -4.97
N SER A 143 5.94 20.62 -5.67
CA SER A 143 4.65 20.68 -6.35
C SER A 143 4.53 19.60 -7.42
N ASP A 144 5.56 19.43 -8.27
CA ASP A 144 5.62 18.40 -9.31
C ASP A 144 5.55 16.99 -8.70
N ARG A 145 6.25 16.75 -7.58
CA ARG A 145 6.20 15.48 -6.84
C ARG A 145 4.80 15.20 -6.30
N ILE A 146 4.15 16.18 -5.67
CA ILE A 146 2.78 16.00 -5.14
C ILE A 146 1.82 15.71 -6.30
N ALA A 147 1.94 16.41 -7.43
CA ALA A 147 1.13 16.15 -8.61
C ALA A 147 1.30 14.71 -9.12
N ALA A 148 2.55 14.23 -9.22
CA ALA A 148 2.87 12.88 -9.63
C ALA A 148 2.35 11.83 -8.63
N ASP A 149 2.46 12.09 -7.33
CA ASP A 149 1.97 11.20 -6.28
C ASP A 149 0.44 11.10 -6.31
N ILE A 150 -0.29 12.21 -6.49
CA ILE A 150 -1.76 12.21 -6.65
C ILE A 150 -2.16 11.37 -7.87
N GLN A 151 -1.48 11.54 -9.01
CA GLN A 151 -1.76 10.76 -10.23
C GLN A 151 -1.51 9.27 -10.01
N LYS A 152 -0.39 8.92 -9.37
CA LYS A 152 -0.04 7.53 -9.06
C LYS A 152 -1.09 6.91 -8.13
N GLN A 153 -1.41 7.57 -7.03
CA GLN A 153 -2.40 7.11 -6.05
C GLN A 153 -3.79 6.93 -6.68
N ALA A 154 -4.21 7.84 -7.56
CA ALA A 154 -5.48 7.70 -8.28
C ALA A 154 -5.48 6.50 -9.24
N ALA A 155 -4.36 6.24 -9.92
CA ALA A 155 -4.21 5.07 -10.79
C ALA A 155 -4.22 3.75 -10.00
N ASP A 156 -3.49 3.70 -8.89
CA ASP A 156 -3.43 2.53 -8.01
C ASP A 156 -4.82 2.24 -7.40
N ALA A 157 -5.53 3.26 -6.93
CA ALA A 157 -6.90 3.14 -6.45
C ALA A 157 -7.88 2.63 -7.53
N THR A 158 -7.74 3.12 -8.77
CA THR A 158 -8.56 2.66 -9.90
C THR A 158 -8.28 1.20 -10.24
N ALA A 159 -7.01 0.79 -10.23
CA ALA A 159 -6.61 -0.60 -10.46
C ALA A 159 -7.13 -1.53 -9.36
N LEU A 160 -7.00 -1.15 -8.10
CA LEU A 160 -7.53 -1.89 -6.96
C LEU A 160 -9.05 -2.04 -7.06
N ARG A 161 -9.77 -0.94 -7.31
CA ARG A 161 -11.23 -0.96 -7.53
C ARG A 161 -11.62 -1.96 -8.63
N GLY A 162 -10.90 -1.93 -9.76
CA GLY A 162 -11.14 -2.85 -10.87
C GLY A 162 -10.90 -4.31 -10.48
N ALA A 163 -9.86 -4.58 -9.72
CA ALA A 163 -9.56 -5.93 -9.24
C ALA A 163 -10.62 -6.46 -8.27
N LEU A 164 -11.04 -5.65 -7.29
CA LEU A 164 -12.09 -6.01 -6.34
C LEU A 164 -13.38 -6.41 -7.06
N VAL A 165 -13.80 -5.63 -8.07
CA VAL A 165 -14.98 -5.94 -8.89
C VAL A 165 -14.77 -7.18 -9.76
N ALA A 166 -13.60 -7.35 -10.37
CA ALA A 166 -13.32 -8.50 -11.24
C ALA A 166 -13.23 -9.84 -10.48
N THR A 167 -13.01 -9.80 -9.17
CA THR A 167 -12.88 -10.98 -8.32
C THR A 167 -14.03 -11.21 -7.35
N SER A 168 -15.06 -10.36 -7.36
CA SER A 168 -16.19 -10.47 -6.42
C SER A 168 -17.17 -11.59 -6.75
N THR A 169 -17.17 -12.06 -7.99
CA THR A 169 -18.07 -13.11 -8.47
C THR A 169 -17.34 -14.16 -9.30
N THR A 170 -17.89 -15.37 -9.34
CA THR A 170 -17.46 -16.44 -10.24
C THR A 170 -18.67 -17.02 -10.98
N PRO A 171 -18.51 -17.55 -12.20
CA PRO A 171 -19.61 -18.25 -12.89
C PRO A 171 -20.15 -19.42 -12.05
N ASP A 172 -21.47 -19.62 -12.06
CA ASP A 172 -22.08 -20.79 -11.44
C ASP A 172 -21.81 -22.04 -12.31
N PRO A 173 -21.10 -23.07 -11.80
CA PRO A 173 -20.85 -24.28 -12.57
C PRO A 173 -22.12 -25.08 -12.88
N GLY A 174 -23.21 -24.87 -12.12
CA GLY A 174 -24.47 -25.62 -12.24
C GLY A 174 -25.46 -25.07 -13.25
N SER A 175 -25.21 -23.88 -13.80
CA SER A 175 -26.15 -23.22 -14.72
C SER A 175 -25.46 -22.17 -15.58
N GLU A 176 -25.58 -22.31 -16.90
CA GLU A 176 -25.07 -21.32 -17.87
C GLU A 176 -25.90 -20.02 -17.88
N GLU A 177 -27.13 -20.05 -17.36
CA GLU A 177 -28.07 -18.91 -17.34
C GLU A 177 -28.25 -18.29 -15.94
N ALA A 178 -27.62 -18.86 -14.90
CA ALA A 178 -27.79 -18.37 -13.53
C ALA A 178 -26.98 -17.11 -13.23
N GLU A 179 -27.43 -16.39 -12.20
CA GLU A 179 -26.66 -15.28 -11.63
C GLU A 179 -25.29 -15.78 -11.12
N PRO A 180 -24.21 -15.01 -11.33
CA PRO A 180 -22.88 -15.35 -10.82
C PRO A 180 -22.89 -15.59 -9.31
N LEU A 181 -22.12 -16.58 -8.85
CA LEU A 181 -21.98 -16.85 -7.43
C LEU A 181 -21.14 -15.74 -6.76
N PRO A 182 -21.62 -15.14 -5.65
CA PRO A 182 -20.82 -14.21 -4.88
C PRO A 182 -19.67 -14.96 -4.20
N VAL A 183 -18.44 -14.49 -4.44
CA VAL A 183 -17.21 -15.05 -3.89
C VAL A 183 -16.83 -14.38 -2.57
N THR A 184 -17.22 -13.12 -2.40
CA THR A 184 -16.90 -12.29 -1.24
C THR A 184 -18.15 -11.73 -0.60
N ASP A 185 -18.04 -11.18 0.61
CA ASP A 185 -19.17 -10.52 1.29
C ASP A 185 -19.59 -9.25 0.52
N PRO A 186 -20.80 -9.19 -0.06
CA PRO A 186 -21.25 -8.04 -0.84
C PRO A 186 -21.33 -6.73 -0.04
N ALA A 187 -21.63 -6.80 1.27
CA ALA A 187 -21.75 -5.61 2.10
C ALA A 187 -20.37 -5.03 2.42
N ALA A 188 -19.40 -5.89 2.76
CA ALA A 188 -18.02 -5.49 2.95
C ALA A 188 -17.38 -4.97 1.65
N LEU A 189 -17.66 -5.62 0.52
CA LEU A 189 -17.23 -5.15 -0.80
C LEU A 189 -17.77 -3.76 -1.13
N SER A 190 -19.09 -3.53 -0.95
CA SER A 190 -19.70 -2.21 -1.20
C SER A 190 -19.03 -1.12 -0.37
N THR A 191 -18.79 -1.40 0.91
CA THR A 191 -18.12 -0.46 1.83
C THR A 191 -16.70 -0.13 1.37
N ALA A 192 -15.92 -1.14 0.95
CA ALA A 192 -14.58 -0.92 0.43
C ALA A 192 -14.58 -0.13 -0.89
N LEU A 193 -15.50 -0.43 -1.82
CA LEU A 193 -15.63 0.30 -3.08
C LEU A 193 -16.04 1.76 -2.86
N GLU A 194 -17.01 2.02 -1.96
CA GLU A 194 -17.43 3.38 -1.60
C GLU A 194 -16.29 4.18 -0.97
N ALA A 195 -15.46 3.55 -0.14
CA ALA A 195 -14.28 4.18 0.44
C ALA A 195 -13.21 4.52 -0.61
N ILE A 196 -12.96 3.60 -1.57
CA ILE A 196 -12.05 3.86 -2.70
C ILE A 196 -12.60 4.97 -3.62
N ASP A 197 -13.90 4.98 -3.89
CA ASP A 197 -14.56 6.02 -4.70
C ASP A 197 -14.51 7.38 -3.99
N SER A 198 -14.66 7.40 -2.67
CA SER A 198 -14.49 8.60 -1.85
C SER A 198 -13.04 9.09 -1.85
N TYR A 199 -12.07 8.17 -1.77
CA TYR A 199 -10.64 8.50 -1.84
C TYR A 199 -10.25 9.09 -3.18
N THR A 200 -10.63 8.46 -4.30
CA THR A 200 -10.35 8.97 -5.65
C THR A 200 -11.03 10.31 -5.92
N THR A 201 -12.27 10.50 -5.44
CA THR A 201 -12.96 11.79 -5.48
C THR A 201 -12.22 12.85 -4.65
N GLY A 202 -11.73 12.47 -3.46
CA GLY A 202 -10.94 13.33 -2.59
C GLY A 202 -9.63 13.77 -3.25
N LEU A 203 -8.90 12.84 -3.89
CA LEU A 203 -7.70 13.14 -4.65
C LEU A 203 -7.97 14.09 -5.82
N ALA A 204 -9.05 13.87 -6.57
CA ALA A 204 -9.44 14.74 -7.68
C ALA A 204 -9.86 16.15 -7.23
N ALA A 205 -10.30 16.30 -5.97
CA ALA A 205 -10.65 17.58 -5.37
C ALA A 205 -9.44 18.34 -4.80
N VAL A 206 -8.26 17.71 -4.71
CA VAL A 206 -7.04 18.40 -4.28
C VAL A 206 -6.59 19.37 -5.37
N SER A 207 -6.58 20.66 -5.05
CA SER A 207 -6.03 21.70 -5.91
C SER A 207 -4.62 22.04 -5.47
N LEU A 208 -3.67 22.00 -6.41
CA LEU A 208 -2.33 22.51 -6.18
C LEU A 208 -2.35 24.05 -6.27
N PRO A 209 -1.67 24.76 -5.35
CA PRO A 209 -1.53 26.20 -5.44
C PRO A 209 -0.72 26.58 -6.68
N GLU A 210 -1.06 27.72 -7.29
CA GLU A 210 -0.27 28.27 -8.39
C GLU A 210 1.11 28.67 -7.88
N LEU A 211 2.15 28.30 -8.61
CA LEU A 211 3.51 28.68 -8.24
C LEU A 211 3.66 30.21 -8.38
N PRO A 212 4.27 30.89 -7.39
CA PRO A 212 4.61 32.31 -7.52
C PRO A 212 5.41 32.58 -8.80
N ALA A 213 5.33 33.80 -9.32
CA ALA A 213 6.16 34.20 -10.46
C ALA A 213 7.66 34.03 -10.14
N GLU A 214 8.44 33.59 -11.12
CA GLU A 214 9.89 33.49 -10.97
C GLU A 214 10.49 34.88 -10.75
N TYR A 215 11.42 35.00 -9.81
CA TYR A 215 12.04 36.27 -9.49
C TYR A 215 12.96 36.73 -10.62
N ALA A 216 12.74 37.95 -11.08
CA ALA A 216 13.64 38.68 -11.94
C ALA A 216 14.03 39.99 -11.25
N ARG A 217 15.34 40.21 -11.10
CA ARG A 217 15.84 41.47 -10.56
C ARG A 217 15.36 42.63 -11.45
N PRO A 218 14.78 43.70 -10.89
CA PRO A 218 14.50 44.90 -11.66
C PRO A 218 15.81 45.54 -12.14
N ASP A 219 15.73 46.32 -13.22
CA ASP A 219 16.87 47.11 -13.70
C ASP A 219 17.17 48.20 -12.66
N ILE A 220 18.39 48.17 -12.10
CA ILE A 220 18.82 49.07 -11.01
C ILE A 220 20.22 49.63 -11.28
N ASP A 221 20.44 50.87 -10.87
CA ASP A 221 21.76 51.46 -10.75
C ASP A 221 22.48 50.87 -9.53
N THR A 222 23.46 50.01 -9.80
CA THR A 222 24.28 49.32 -8.81
C THR A 222 25.16 50.26 -7.97
N GLU A 223 25.40 51.49 -8.42
CA GLU A 223 26.13 52.50 -7.64
C GLU A 223 25.20 53.29 -6.70
N SER A 224 23.88 53.20 -6.91
CA SER A 224 22.86 53.86 -6.10
C SER A 224 22.42 52.99 -4.92
N LEU A 225 22.80 53.41 -3.71
CA LEU A 225 22.37 52.73 -2.47
C LEU A 225 20.86 52.65 -2.30
N VAL A 226 20.12 53.64 -2.80
CA VAL A 226 18.65 53.67 -2.69
C VAL A 226 18.04 52.59 -3.58
N GLU A 227 18.56 52.42 -4.79
CA GLU A 227 18.05 51.43 -5.74
C GLU A 227 18.44 50.00 -5.33
N VAL A 228 19.68 49.80 -4.85
CA VAL A 228 20.09 48.51 -4.28
C VAL A 228 19.26 48.15 -3.04
N GLY A 229 18.99 49.13 -2.16
CA GLY A 229 18.10 48.93 -1.01
C GLY A 229 16.69 48.51 -1.43
N SER A 230 16.11 49.18 -2.43
CA SER A 230 14.78 48.81 -2.96
C SER A 230 14.76 47.42 -3.60
N ALA A 231 15.85 46.99 -4.23
CA ALA A 231 15.95 45.64 -4.80
C ALA A 231 16.04 44.56 -3.71
N ILE A 232 16.72 44.85 -2.60
CA ILE A 232 16.74 43.97 -1.41
C ILE A 232 15.33 43.85 -0.82
N ASP A 233 14.61 44.96 -0.65
CA ASP A 233 13.23 44.93 -0.14
C ASP A 233 12.32 44.08 -1.03
N ALA A 234 12.44 44.20 -2.36
CA ALA A 234 11.69 43.39 -3.32
C ALA A 234 12.08 41.90 -3.27
N ALA A 235 13.37 41.59 -3.08
CA ALA A 235 13.84 40.22 -2.89
C ALA A 235 13.28 39.61 -1.59
N GLN A 236 13.23 40.39 -0.50
CA GLN A 236 12.65 39.95 0.77
C GLN A 236 11.14 39.73 0.66
N GLU A 237 10.41 40.60 -0.05
CA GLU A 237 8.99 40.42 -0.32
C GLU A 237 8.74 39.11 -1.09
N GLN A 238 9.56 38.83 -2.09
CA GLN A 238 9.48 37.56 -2.84
C GLN A 238 9.74 36.33 -1.96
N LEU A 239 10.70 36.39 -1.02
CA LEU A 239 10.94 35.30 -0.07
C LEU A 239 9.71 35.03 0.80
N VAL A 240 9.03 36.09 1.28
CA VAL A 240 7.77 35.95 2.04
C VAL A 240 6.68 35.25 1.22
N VAL A 241 6.57 35.59 -0.08
CA VAL A 241 5.62 34.92 -0.99
C VAL A 241 5.97 33.44 -1.18
N LEU A 242 7.26 33.11 -1.35
CA LEU A 242 7.71 31.72 -1.48
C LEU A 242 7.49 30.91 -0.21
N ASP A 243 7.68 31.51 0.97
CA ASP A 243 7.41 30.87 2.26
C ASP A 243 5.92 30.59 2.44
N ALA A 244 5.05 31.53 2.04
CA ALA A 244 3.60 31.33 2.05
C ALA A 244 3.18 30.17 1.13
N ALA A 245 3.67 30.15 -0.12
CA ALA A 245 3.40 29.06 -1.05
C ALA A 245 3.93 27.70 -0.54
N THR A 246 5.08 27.70 0.13
CA THR A 246 5.63 26.49 0.77
C THR A 246 4.73 26.00 1.90
N ALA A 247 4.18 26.91 2.71
CA ALA A 247 3.22 26.56 3.76
C ALA A 247 1.93 25.96 3.17
N GLU A 248 1.42 26.52 2.08
CA GLU A 248 0.25 25.98 1.37
C GLU A 248 0.52 24.57 0.81
N LEU A 249 1.68 24.32 0.20
CA LEU A 249 2.05 22.97 -0.26
C LEU A 249 2.14 21.95 0.89
N ARG A 250 2.62 22.35 2.07
CA ARG A 250 2.60 21.45 3.26
C ARG A 250 1.18 21.14 3.72
N THR A 251 0.26 22.10 3.62
CA THR A 251 -1.16 21.85 3.88
C THR A 251 -1.74 20.86 2.88
N VAL A 252 -1.40 20.99 1.58
CA VAL A 252 -1.82 20.04 0.55
C VAL A 252 -1.23 18.65 0.80
N GLU A 253 0.06 18.53 1.12
CA GLU A 253 0.71 17.25 1.44
C GLU A 253 0.03 16.57 2.63
N SER A 254 -0.29 17.32 3.68
CA SER A 254 -1.05 16.82 4.83
C SER A 254 -2.46 16.36 4.45
N GLN A 255 -3.16 17.13 3.60
CA GLN A 255 -4.48 16.77 3.10
C GLN A 255 -4.41 15.45 2.31
N VAL A 256 -3.50 15.33 1.35
CA VAL A 256 -3.30 14.10 0.55
C VAL A 256 -2.99 12.92 1.46
N GLY A 257 -2.07 13.08 2.42
CA GLY A 257 -1.72 12.03 3.38
C GLY A 257 -2.90 11.58 4.26
N SER A 258 -3.83 12.48 4.59
CA SER A 258 -4.99 12.14 5.41
C SER A 258 -6.10 11.39 4.67
N LEU A 259 -6.13 11.48 3.33
CA LEU A 259 -7.19 10.88 2.51
C LEU A 259 -7.11 9.35 2.45
N GLY A 260 -5.92 8.77 2.59
CA GLY A 260 -5.68 7.33 2.42
C GLY A 260 -6.23 6.47 3.57
N ALA A 261 -6.06 6.90 4.82
CA ALA A 261 -6.34 6.06 6.00
C ALA A 261 -7.77 5.48 6.06
N PRO A 262 -8.85 6.21 5.72
CA PRO A 262 -10.19 5.62 5.69
C PRO A 262 -10.35 4.52 4.62
N ALA A 263 -9.75 4.70 3.44
CA ALA A 263 -9.81 3.71 2.37
C ALA A 263 -8.96 2.48 2.70
N GLU A 264 -7.77 2.67 3.25
CA GLU A 264 -6.92 1.58 3.76
C GLU A 264 -7.65 0.73 4.80
N ALA A 265 -8.27 1.37 5.80
CA ALA A 265 -9.03 0.66 6.84
C ALA A 265 -10.25 -0.10 6.30
N ALA A 266 -10.94 0.45 5.30
CA ALA A 266 -12.08 -0.22 4.66
C ALA A 266 -11.62 -1.45 3.85
N VAL A 267 -10.51 -1.33 3.13
CA VAL A 267 -9.90 -2.45 2.38
C VAL A 267 -9.38 -3.53 3.33
N GLU A 268 -8.73 -3.16 4.44
CA GLU A 268 -8.28 -4.10 5.48
C GLU A 268 -9.47 -4.83 6.13
N THR A 269 -10.55 -4.11 6.43
CA THR A 269 -11.79 -4.71 6.96
C THR A 269 -12.38 -5.71 5.96
N TYR A 270 -12.34 -5.37 4.66
CA TYR A 270 -12.79 -6.26 3.60
C TYR A 270 -11.92 -7.52 3.48
N THR A 271 -10.58 -7.40 3.47
CA THR A 271 -9.69 -8.58 3.38
C THR A 271 -9.81 -9.48 4.60
N ALA A 272 -10.07 -8.92 5.78
CA ALA A 272 -10.31 -9.69 6.99
C ALA A 272 -11.56 -10.59 6.93
N THR A 273 -12.48 -10.36 5.99
CA THR A 273 -13.68 -11.23 5.81
C THR A 273 -13.37 -12.56 5.13
N PHE A 274 -12.28 -12.64 4.36
CA PHE A 274 -11.98 -13.79 3.49
C PHE A 274 -11.87 -15.12 4.24
N PRO A 275 -11.17 -15.22 5.40
CA PRO A 275 -11.09 -16.48 6.14
C PRO A 275 -12.47 -17.00 6.59
N GLY A 276 -13.35 -16.10 7.05
CA GLY A 276 -14.72 -16.46 7.43
C GLY A 276 -15.57 -16.88 6.23
N ALA A 277 -15.44 -16.18 5.09
CA ALA A 277 -16.12 -16.52 3.85
C ALA A 277 -15.65 -17.88 3.29
N ALA A 278 -14.36 -18.17 3.35
CA ALA A 278 -13.79 -19.46 2.96
C ALA A 278 -14.31 -20.62 3.81
N GLN A 279 -14.41 -20.42 5.12
CA GLN A 279 -15.00 -21.40 6.02
C GLN A 279 -16.48 -21.65 5.69
N ALA A 280 -17.26 -20.59 5.50
CA ALA A 280 -18.67 -20.71 5.12
C ALA A 280 -18.85 -21.41 3.76
N ALA A 281 -17.95 -21.19 2.80
CA ALA A 281 -17.93 -21.88 1.52
C ALA A 281 -17.61 -23.38 1.68
N ASN A 282 -16.62 -23.73 2.52
CA ASN A 282 -16.29 -25.12 2.82
C ASN A 282 -17.43 -25.85 3.54
N ASP A 283 -18.18 -25.15 4.41
CA ASP A 283 -19.37 -25.71 5.06
C ASP A 283 -20.53 -25.91 4.08
N ARG A 284 -20.65 -25.02 3.07
CA ARG A 284 -21.64 -25.12 1.99
C ARG A 284 -21.33 -26.23 0.99
N TYR A 285 -20.05 -26.53 0.76
CA TYR A 285 -19.56 -27.51 -0.22
C TYR A 285 -18.77 -28.63 0.47
N PRO A 286 -19.42 -29.44 1.34
CA PRO A 286 -18.72 -30.40 2.20
C PRO A 286 -18.16 -31.61 1.45
N ASP A 287 -18.67 -31.90 0.26
CA ASP A 287 -18.29 -33.08 -0.53
C ASP A 287 -17.17 -32.80 -1.54
N ALA A 288 -16.81 -31.53 -1.71
CA ALA A 288 -15.65 -31.15 -2.51
C ALA A 288 -14.35 -31.71 -1.92
N ASP A 289 -13.40 -32.04 -2.80
CA ASP A 289 -12.10 -32.59 -2.44
C ASP A 289 -11.42 -31.76 -1.34
N GLU A 290 -10.90 -32.47 -0.32
CA GLU A 290 -10.22 -31.87 0.82
C GLU A 290 -9.06 -30.96 0.37
N ALA A 291 -8.31 -31.37 -0.66
CA ALA A 291 -7.21 -30.57 -1.18
C ALA A 291 -7.67 -29.21 -1.74
N LEU A 292 -8.86 -29.15 -2.37
CA LEU A 292 -9.43 -27.91 -2.89
C LEU A 292 -9.93 -27.02 -1.75
N ARG A 293 -10.58 -27.61 -0.74
CA ARG A 293 -11.04 -26.88 0.46
C ARG A 293 -9.88 -26.30 1.27
N THR A 294 -8.76 -27.03 1.37
CA THR A 294 -7.50 -26.51 1.94
C THR A 294 -6.94 -25.38 1.09
N ALA A 295 -6.87 -25.53 -0.23
CA ALA A 295 -6.35 -24.48 -1.12
C ALA A 295 -7.19 -23.19 -1.05
N LEU A 296 -8.51 -23.30 -0.92
CA LEU A 296 -9.41 -22.16 -0.70
C LEU A 296 -9.10 -21.44 0.63
N THR A 297 -8.89 -22.21 1.70
CA THR A 297 -8.55 -21.66 3.02
C THR A 297 -7.19 -20.95 2.99
N ASP A 298 -6.18 -21.57 2.39
CA ASP A 298 -4.84 -20.97 2.24
C ASP A 298 -4.88 -19.69 1.40
N ALA A 299 -5.65 -19.69 0.31
CA ALA A 299 -5.82 -18.50 -0.52
C ALA A 299 -6.51 -17.37 0.25
N ALA A 300 -7.49 -17.69 1.09
CA ALA A 300 -8.18 -16.72 1.94
C ALA A 300 -7.24 -16.07 2.96
N THR A 301 -6.40 -16.87 3.61
CA THR A 301 -5.37 -16.37 4.54
C THR A 301 -4.38 -15.44 3.83
N ARG A 302 -3.93 -15.80 2.62
CA ARG A 302 -3.05 -14.92 1.83
C ARG A 302 -3.69 -13.59 1.50
N VAL A 303 -4.98 -13.55 1.19
CA VAL A 303 -5.70 -12.28 0.97
C VAL A 303 -5.80 -11.47 2.26
N ALA A 304 -6.08 -12.11 3.40
CA ALA A 304 -6.17 -11.42 4.69
C ALA A 304 -4.84 -10.81 5.14
N GLU A 305 -3.70 -11.42 4.76
CA GLU A 305 -2.35 -10.92 5.06
C GLU A 305 -1.80 -9.96 3.99
N ALA A 306 -2.47 -9.86 2.83
CA ALA A 306 -2.03 -9.05 1.71
C ALA A 306 -2.38 -7.57 1.90
N ASP A 307 -1.39 -6.70 1.70
CA ASP A 307 -1.66 -5.29 1.45
C ASP A 307 -2.09 -5.12 -0.01
N LEU A 308 -3.39 -4.96 -0.24
CA LEU A 308 -3.96 -4.85 -1.60
C LEU A 308 -3.65 -3.52 -2.29
N TRP A 309 -3.12 -2.52 -1.58
CA TRP A 309 -2.66 -1.28 -2.21
C TRP A 309 -1.36 -1.49 -3.00
N GLU A 310 -0.61 -2.55 -2.67
CA GLU A 310 0.55 -2.97 -3.44
C GLU A 310 0.11 -3.82 -4.65
N PRO A 311 0.37 -3.37 -5.89
CA PRO A 311 -0.11 -4.05 -7.10
C PRO A 311 0.29 -5.53 -7.20
N ALA A 312 1.43 -5.90 -6.61
CA ALA A 312 1.92 -7.28 -6.59
C ALA A 312 1.01 -8.24 -5.80
N ASN A 313 0.27 -7.71 -4.82
CA ASN A 313 -0.54 -8.52 -3.90
C ASN A 313 -1.98 -8.73 -4.40
N VAL A 314 -2.43 -7.91 -5.35
CA VAL A 314 -3.77 -8.00 -5.97
C VAL A 314 -4.02 -9.37 -6.61
N ALA A 315 -2.97 -10.06 -7.07
CA ALA A 315 -3.06 -11.40 -7.64
C ALA A 315 -3.64 -12.44 -6.64
N ALA A 316 -3.50 -12.21 -5.33
CA ALA A 316 -4.06 -13.10 -4.30
C ALA A 316 -5.60 -13.20 -4.39
N LEU A 317 -6.29 -12.11 -4.76
CA LEU A 317 -7.74 -12.09 -4.95
C LEU A 317 -8.18 -13.03 -6.08
N THR A 318 -7.40 -13.07 -7.17
CA THR A 318 -7.68 -13.96 -8.31
C THR A 318 -7.51 -15.41 -7.91
N VAL A 319 -6.42 -15.74 -7.19
CA VAL A 319 -6.18 -17.10 -6.68
C VAL A 319 -7.31 -17.55 -5.76
N TYR A 320 -7.80 -16.68 -4.87
CA TYR A 320 -8.95 -17.00 -4.02
C TYR A 320 -10.23 -17.26 -4.81
N ARG A 321 -10.57 -16.38 -5.76
CA ARG A 321 -11.73 -16.55 -6.64
C ARG A 321 -11.68 -17.88 -7.39
N ASP A 322 -10.53 -18.21 -7.97
CA ASP A 322 -10.37 -19.42 -8.76
C ASP A 322 -10.45 -20.67 -7.88
N ALA A 323 -9.91 -20.62 -6.66
CA ALA A 323 -10.06 -21.70 -5.67
C ALA A 323 -11.53 -21.89 -5.24
N PHE A 324 -12.27 -20.81 -5.03
CA PHE A 324 -13.70 -20.87 -4.70
C PHE A 324 -14.49 -21.52 -5.85
N GLY A 325 -14.23 -21.09 -7.09
CA GLY A 325 -14.84 -21.68 -8.29
C GLY A 325 -14.53 -23.17 -8.43
N ALA A 326 -13.29 -23.59 -8.15
CA ALA A 326 -12.90 -24.99 -8.19
C ALA A 326 -13.63 -25.85 -7.14
N VAL A 327 -13.80 -25.35 -5.91
CA VAL A 327 -14.57 -26.04 -4.85
C VAL A 327 -16.04 -26.19 -5.25
N ALA A 328 -16.66 -25.12 -5.76
CA ALA A 328 -18.05 -25.17 -6.22
C ALA A 328 -18.25 -26.16 -7.39
N ALA A 329 -17.32 -26.16 -8.35
CA ALA A 329 -17.37 -27.06 -9.50
C ALA A 329 -17.17 -28.53 -9.10
N ASP A 330 -16.28 -28.81 -8.14
CA ASP A 330 -16.05 -30.18 -7.68
C ASP A 330 -17.23 -30.73 -6.85
N GLN A 331 -17.85 -29.90 -6.00
CA GLN A 331 -19.10 -30.28 -5.33
C GLN A 331 -20.15 -30.71 -6.35
N LEU A 332 -20.37 -29.90 -7.39
CA LEU A 332 -21.34 -30.21 -8.43
C LEU A 332 -20.99 -31.52 -9.15
N ARG A 333 -19.70 -31.77 -9.45
CA ARG A 333 -19.25 -33.02 -10.04
C ARG A 333 -19.66 -34.22 -9.16
N VAL A 334 -19.42 -34.13 -7.84
CA VAL A 334 -19.78 -35.18 -6.88
C VAL A 334 -21.30 -35.38 -6.81
N GLU A 335 -22.07 -34.30 -6.82
CA GLU A 335 -23.55 -34.38 -6.83
C GLU A 335 -24.08 -35.08 -8.09
N ILE A 336 -23.52 -34.77 -9.26
CA ILE A 336 -23.86 -35.43 -10.53
C ILE A 336 -23.49 -36.93 -10.47
N GLU A 337 -22.29 -37.26 -9.97
CA GLU A 337 -21.84 -38.66 -9.86
C GLU A 337 -22.76 -39.48 -8.96
N ARG A 338 -23.17 -38.93 -7.81
CA ARG A 338 -24.11 -39.59 -6.89
C ARG A 338 -25.50 -39.78 -7.48
N GLU A 339 -26.00 -38.80 -8.24
CA GLU A 339 -27.30 -38.93 -8.90
C GLU A 339 -27.24 -39.99 -10.01
N VAL A 340 -26.15 -40.06 -10.77
CA VAL A 340 -25.94 -41.13 -11.76
C VAL A 340 -25.85 -42.50 -11.09
N GLU A 341 -25.14 -42.64 -9.97
CA GLU A 341 -25.05 -43.88 -9.21
C GLU A 341 -26.42 -44.33 -8.69
N ARG A 342 -27.18 -43.41 -8.08
CA ARG A 342 -28.56 -43.67 -7.63
C ARG A 342 -29.48 -44.11 -8.77
N GLN A 343 -29.38 -43.48 -9.95
CA GLN A 343 -30.18 -43.89 -11.11
C GLN A 343 -29.83 -45.30 -11.60
N ARG A 344 -28.54 -45.68 -11.54
CA ARG A 344 -28.10 -47.04 -11.86
C ARG A 344 -28.64 -48.05 -10.86
N GLU A 345 -28.58 -47.76 -9.56
CA GLU A 345 -29.16 -48.62 -8.52
C GLU A 345 -30.66 -48.84 -8.73
N ILE A 346 -31.42 -47.76 -8.99
CA ILE A 346 -32.86 -47.85 -9.28
C ILE A 346 -33.14 -48.69 -10.53
N GLU A 347 -32.32 -48.55 -11.59
CA GLU A 347 -32.48 -49.35 -12.80
C GLU A 347 -32.15 -50.83 -12.57
N GLU A 348 -31.11 -51.12 -11.79
CA GLU A 348 -30.74 -52.49 -11.40
C GLU A 348 -31.83 -53.15 -10.54
N GLU A 349 -32.40 -52.44 -9.56
CA GLU A 349 -33.54 -52.91 -8.77
C GLU A 349 -34.76 -53.19 -9.65
N ARG A 350 -35.08 -52.30 -10.59
CA ARG A 350 -36.17 -52.52 -11.56
C ARG A 350 -35.94 -53.74 -12.43
N ARG A 351 -34.71 -53.99 -12.88
CA ARG A 351 -34.35 -55.19 -13.65
C ARG A 351 -34.47 -56.46 -12.81
N GLN A 352 -34.08 -56.42 -11.53
CA GLN A 352 -34.21 -57.56 -10.61
C GLN A 352 -35.69 -57.88 -10.31
N GLN A 353 -36.54 -56.86 -10.10
CA GLN A 353 -37.99 -57.05 -9.89
C GLN A 353 -38.65 -57.68 -11.13
N GLN A 354 -38.34 -57.20 -12.34
CA GLN A 354 -38.87 -57.78 -13.58
C GLN A 354 -38.44 -59.25 -13.79
N GLN A 355 -37.25 -59.64 -13.32
CA GLN A 355 -36.80 -61.03 -13.38
C GLN A 355 -37.48 -61.94 -12.35
N GLN A 356 -37.90 -61.41 -11.20
CA GLN A 356 -38.68 -62.15 -10.20
C GLN A 356 -40.13 -62.36 -10.64
N ASP A 357 -40.79 -61.35 -11.22
CA ASP A 357 -42.15 -61.48 -11.74
C ASP A 357 -42.25 -62.48 -12.92
N ASN A 358 -41.19 -62.59 -13.74
CA ASN A 358 -41.10 -63.60 -14.80
C ASN A 358 -40.75 -65.02 -14.32
N GLN A 359 -40.45 -65.22 -13.03
CA GLN A 359 -40.17 -66.55 -12.44
C GLN A 359 -41.34 -67.10 -11.62
N GLN A 360 -42.50 -66.43 -11.60
CA GLN A 360 -43.69 -66.99 -10.99
C GLN A 360 -44.17 -68.19 -11.85
N PRO A 361 -44.19 -69.43 -11.31
CA PRO A 361 -44.65 -70.59 -12.07
C PRO A 361 -46.14 -70.42 -12.39
N ASP A 362 -46.46 -70.62 -13.66
CA ASP A 362 -47.79 -70.69 -14.24
C ASP A 362 -48.76 -71.44 -13.30
N PRO A 363 -49.80 -70.80 -12.73
CA PRO A 363 -50.83 -71.54 -12.02
C PRO A 363 -51.67 -72.29 -13.07
N GLU A 364 -51.38 -73.58 -13.22
CA GLU A 364 -52.26 -74.62 -13.78
C GLU A 364 -53.12 -74.20 -14.99
N GLN A 365 -52.59 -74.43 -16.19
CA GLN A 365 -53.39 -74.58 -17.40
C GLN A 365 -54.46 -75.66 -17.17
N THR A 366 -55.72 -75.24 -17.05
CA THR A 366 -56.89 -76.13 -17.08
C THR A 366 -57.20 -76.48 -18.55
N PRO A 367 -57.53 -77.75 -18.91
CA PRO A 367 -57.83 -78.13 -20.29
C PRO A 367 -59.16 -77.51 -20.79
N PRO A 368 -59.36 -77.38 -22.12
CA PRO A 368 -60.55 -76.73 -22.66
C PRO A 368 -61.77 -77.67 -22.58
N GLU A 369 -62.87 -77.20 -21.99
CA GLU A 369 -64.20 -77.80 -22.18
C GLU A 369 -64.90 -77.11 -23.34
N ASP A 370 -65.21 -77.94 -24.33
CA ASP A 370 -65.94 -77.67 -25.56
C ASP A 370 -67.44 -77.58 -25.24
N GLY A 371 -68.14 -76.54 -25.72
CA GLY A 371 -69.53 -76.30 -25.31
C GLY A 371 -70.26 -75.13 -25.96
N SER A 372 -70.40 -75.14 -27.29
CA SER A 372 -71.54 -74.61 -28.08
C SER A 372 -71.91 -73.11 -28.08
N THR A 373 -71.74 -72.48 -29.27
CA THR A 373 -72.69 -71.65 -30.09
C THR A 373 -73.75 -70.78 -29.39
N GLU A 374 -74.13 -69.54 -29.77
CA GLU A 374 -73.80 -68.47 -30.75
C GLU A 374 -74.93 -67.37 -30.57
N PRO A 375 -75.10 -66.28 -31.36
CA PRO A 375 -74.46 -64.94 -31.36
C PRO A 375 -75.54 -63.79 -31.23
N PRO A 376 -75.37 -62.58 -31.82
CA PRO A 376 -74.69 -61.39 -31.32
C PRO A 376 -75.65 -60.21 -30.99
N ALA A 377 -75.14 -59.15 -30.36
CA ALA A 377 -75.78 -57.83 -30.41
C ALA A 377 -74.75 -56.76 -30.78
N ASP A 378 -75.10 -56.05 -31.84
CA ASP A 378 -74.39 -54.98 -32.54
C ASP A 378 -74.14 -53.71 -31.72
N GLY A 379 -73.13 -52.97 -32.19
CA GLY A 379 -72.84 -51.55 -31.95
C GLY A 379 -71.33 -51.32 -31.85
N THR A 380 -70.54 -50.97 -32.89
CA THR A 380 -70.58 -49.76 -33.76
C THR A 380 -71.04 -48.51 -33.00
N ASP A 381 -70.35 -47.36 -32.92
CA ASP A 381 -69.26 -46.75 -33.72
C ASP A 381 -68.71 -45.52 -32.91
N PRO A 382 -67.87 -44.57 -33.42
CA PRO A 382 -66.78 -43.92 -32.68
C PRO A 382 -67.00 -42.39 -32.57
N GLY A 383 -66.04 -41.65 -32.03
CA GLY A 383 -66.02 -40.17 -32.09
C GLY A 383 -64.86 -39.61 -31.27
N THR A 384 -63.67 -39.38 -31.83
CA THR A 384 -63.23 -38.11 -32.46
C THR A 384 -63.89 -36.84 -31.92
N GLY A 385 -63.09 -35.95 -31.32
CA GLY A 385 -63.51 -34.62 -30.88
C GLY A 385 -62.44 -33.85 -30.11
N THR A 386 -61.46 -33.31 -30.84
CA THR A 386 -60.49 -32.24 -30.50
C THR A 386 -61.17 -31.03 -29.80
N PRO A 387 -60.45 -30.23 -28.96
CA PRO A 387 -61.04 -29.26 -28.03
C PRO A 387 -61.41 -27.93 -28.71
N PRO A 388 -62.23 -27.08 -28.08
CA PRO A 388 -62.33 -25.68 -28.45
C PRO A 388 -61.37 -24.81 -27.61
N ASP A 389 -60.50 -24.11 -28.33
CA ASP A 389 -59.93 -22.82 -27.97
C ASP A 389 -61.02 -21.80 -27.59
N GLY A 390 -60.64 -20.83 -26.77
CA GLY A 390 -61.39 -19.61 -26.44
C GLY A 390 -60.65 -18.84 -25.34
N GLU A 391 -59.56 -18.13 -25.66
CA GLU A 391 -59.53 -16.76 -26.19
C GLU A 391 -59.94 -15.70 -25.13
N THR A 392 -58.89 -15.16 -24.50
CA THR A 392 -58.56 -13.73 -24.21
C THR A 392 -59.59 -12.71 -23.69
N ALA A 393 -59.21 -12.11 -22.54
CA ALA A 393 -59.11 -10.67 -22.20
C ALA A 393 -60.40 -9.78 -22.20
N PRO A 394 -60.42 -8.56 -21.63
CA PRO A 394 -59.37 -7.54 -21.52
C PRO A 394 -58.71 -7.37 -20.13
#